data_AF-A0A1A2S106-F1
#
_entry.id   AF-A0A1A2S106-F1
#
_cell.length_a   1.000
_cell.length_b   1.000
_cell.length_c   1.000
_cell.angle_alpha   90.00
_cell.angle_beta   90.00
_cell.angle_gamma   90.00
#
_symmetry.space_group_name_H-M   'P 1'
#
loop_
_entity.id
_entity.type
_entity.pdbx_description
1 polymer ?
#
loop_
_entity_poly.entity_id
_entity_poly.type
_entity_poly.pdbx_seq_one_letter_code
_entity_poly.pdbx_strand_id
1 'polypeptide(L)'
;PFLLGATNLNIPSYKSCFLAMVRRFYELGVKDLNGHLLYALPEGEYAEAGDWLERQGIQGVISDAVNAWRENGQKSIDDLFDQVESRFVAAWEDDAGLMTYGEAVAEVLEFDASEGEPADMSVDEWRAFAARASLYSAKAKAKELGVDPGWDCELSKTPEGYYQIRGGIPYAIAKSLAAAPFADILWMETKTADLADAKQFADAIHAEFPDQMLAYNLSPSFNWDTTGMTDEQMKQFPEELGKMGFVFNFITYGGHQIDGVAAEEFATSLQQDGMLALARLQRKMRLVESPYRTPQTLVGGPRSDAALTASSGRTATTKAMGEGSTQHQHLVQTEVPKKLLEEWLAMWSENYSLGEKLRVQLRPRRAGSDVLELGIYGNDDEQLANVVVDPIKDRHGRSILQVRDQNTFAEKLRQKRLMTLIHLWLVHRFKADAVIYVTPTEDNQYQTEKMKSHGIFSEVYQEVGEIIVAEVNRPRIAELLQPDRVALRKLITKEN
;
A
#
# COMPACT_ATOMS: atom_id res chain seq x y z
N PRO A 1 -12.60 -23.53 45.26
CA PRO A 1 -12.31 -22.34 46.12
C PRO A 1 -12.94 -21.03 45.64
N PHE A 2 -12.93 -20.73 44.33
CA PHE A 2 -13.30 -19.40 43.80
C PHE A 2 -14.77 -19.21 43.42
N LEU A 3 -15.64 -20.21 43.59
CA LEU A 3 -17.08 -20.06 43.30
C LEU A 3 -17.72 -19.06 44.26
N LEU A 4 -18.55 -18.17 43.74
CA LEU A 4 -19.39 -17.27 44.53
C LEU A 4 -20.80 -17.84 44.65
N GLY A 5 -21.32 -17.86 45.87
CA GLY A 5 -22.68 -18.29 46.16
C GLY A 5 -23.39 -17.30 47.08
N ALA A 6 -24.72 -17.31 47.01
CA ALA A 6 -25.57 -16.51 47.86
C ALA A 6 -25.58 -17.10 49.27
N THR A 7 -25.47 -16.25 50.29
CA THR A 7 -25.62 -16.63 51.70
C THR A 7 -27.01 -16.33 52.24
N ASN A 8 -27.70 -15.36 51.65
CA ASN A 8 -29.14 -15.18 51.84
C ASN A 8 -29.91 -16.15 50.95
N LEU A 9 -30.36 -17.28 51.50
CA LEU A 9 -31.07 -18.31 50.76
C LEU A 9 -32.58 -18.03 50.58
N ASN A 10 -33.09 -16.90 51.09
CA ASN A 10 -34.51 -16.54 51.02
C ASN A 10 -34.86 -15.69 49.78
N ILE A 11 -33.92 -15.54 48.84
CA ILE A 11 -34.13 -14.80 47.60
C ILE A 11 -34.33 -15.75 46.42
N PRO A 12 -35.10 -15.35 45.39
CA PRO A 12 -35.16 -16.10 44.14
C PRO A 12 -33.83 -16.05 43.39
N SER A 13 -33.63 -17.00 42.47
CA SER A 13 -32.41 -17.05 41.66
C SER A 13 -32.19 -15.79 40.82
N TYR A 14 -30.94 -15.43 40.56
CA TYR A 14 -30.56 -14.31 39.69
C TYR A 14 -31.24 -14.43 38.32
N LYS A 15 -31.22 -15.64 37.74
CA LYS A 15 -31.88 -15.94 36.47
C LYS A 15 -33.38 -15.65 36.51
N SER A 16 -34.11 -16.13 37.52
CA SER A 16 -35.55 -15.89 37.60
C SER A 16 -35.88 -14.41 37.72
N CYS A 17 -35.12 -13.66 38.52
CA CYS A 17 -35.29 -12.21 38.67
C CYS A 17 -34.98 -11.44 37.39
N PHE A 18 -33.89 -11.78 36.69
CA PHE A 18 -33.54 -11.17 35.41
C PHE A 18 -34.64 -11.41 34.35
N LEU A 19 -35.12 -12.64 34.23
CA LEU A 19 -36.18 -12.98 33.28
C LEU A 19 -37.51 -12.31 33.62
N ALA A 20 -37.86 -12.20 34.90
CA ALA A 20 -39.04 -11.48 35.35
C ALA A 20 -38.96 -9.98 35.03
N MET A 21 -37.79 -9.36 35.19
CA MET A 21 -37.54 -7.97 34.79
C MET A 21 -37.77 -7.78 33.28
N VAL A 22 -37.15 -8.62 32.44
CA VAL A 22 -37.32 -8.55 30.97
C VAL A 22 -38.78 -8.79 30.56
N ARG A 23 -39.46 -9.78 31.16
CA ARG A 23 -40.88 -10.04 30.93
C ARG A 23 -41.75 -8.83 31.31
N ARG A 24 -41.43 -8.14 32.40
CA ARG A 24 -42.16 -6.95 32.83
C ARG A 24 -42.07 -5.80 31.81
N PHE A 25 -40.89 -5.54 31.25
CA PHE A 25 -40.74 -4.59 30.13
C PHE A 25 -41.63 -4.97 28.94
N TYR A 26 -41.64 -6.25 28.57
CA TYR A 26 -42.44 -6.76 27.46
C TYR A 26 -43.94 -6.59 27.68
N GLU A 27 -44.43 -6.90 28.89
CA GLU A 27 -45.83 -6.74 29.28
C GLU A 27 -46.26 -5.27 29.29
N LEU A 28 -45.36 -4.35 29.66
CA LEU A 28 -45.59 -2.90 29.62
C LEU A 28 -45.49 -2.30 28.20
N GLY A 29 -45.23 -3.13 27.19
CA GLY A 29 -45.35 -2.77 25.78
C GLY A 29 -44.03 -2.61 25.03
N VAL A 30 -42.87 -2.79 25.68
CA VAL A 30 -41.56 -2.78 25.01
C VAL A 30 -41.33 -4.13 24.34
N LYS A 31 -41.91 -4.31 23.14
CA LYS A 31 -41.95 -5.62 22.47
C LYS A 31 -40.59 -6.13 21.96
N ASP A 32 -39.62 -5.23 21.82
CA ASP A 32 -38.25 -5.59 21.43
C ASP A 32 -37.50 -6.33 22.56
N LEU A 33 -37.87 -6.11 23.83
CA LEU A 33 -37.32 -6.83 24.98
C LEU A 33 -38.06 -8.15 25.22
N ASN A 34 -37.99 -9.05 24.25
CA ASN A 34 -38.66 -10.36 24.28
C ASN A 34 -37.75 -11.52 24.71
N GLY A 35 -36.52 -11.25 25.16
CA GLY A 35 -35.51 -12.27 25.48
C GLY A 35 -35.94 -13.30 26.54
N HIS A 36 -36.91 -12.96 27.40
CA HIS A 36 -37.51 -13.92 28.33
C HIS A 36 -38.18 -15.12 27.64
N LEU A 37 -38.65 -14.97 26.39
CA LEU A 37 -39.27 -16.04 25.59
C LEU A 37 -38.29 -17.13 25.16
N LEU A 38 -36.98 -16.93 25.35
CA LEU A 38 -35.97 -17.98 25.17
C LEU A 38 -36.11 -19.10 26.22
N TYR A 39 -36.77 -18.81 27.34
CA TYR A 39 -36.85 -19.69 28.49
C TYR A 39 -38.31 -20.04 28.82
N ALA A 40 -38.53 -21.27 29.30
CA ALA A 40 -39.82 -21.74 29.80
C ALA A 40 -39.83 -21.77 31.33
N LEU A 41 -39.70 -20.60 31.96
CA LEU A 41 -39.71 -20.47 33.42
C LEU A 41 -41.14 -20.67 33.97
N PRO A 42 -41.36 -21.49 35.01
CA PRO A 42 -42.69 -21.69 35.58
C PRO A 42 -43.31 -20.40 36.14
N GLU A 43 -44.64 -20.26 36.06
CA GLU A 43 -45.33 -19.05 36.58
C GLU A 43 -45.10 -18.83 38.08
N GLY A 44 -44.91 -19.89 38.86
CA GLY A 44 -44.57 -19.77 40.29
C GLY A 44 -43.23 -19.08 40.52
N GLU A 45 -42.20 -19.45 39.74
CA GLU A 45 -40.88 -18.81 39.83
C GLU A 45 -40.91 -17.36 39.32
N TYR A 46 -41.72 -17.08 38.29
CA TYR A 46 -41.97 -15.70 37.86
C TYR A 46 -42.64 -14.86 38.96
N ALA A 47 -43.59 -15.42 39.70
CA ALA A 47 -44.27 -14.72 40.78
C ALA A 47 -43.32 -14.39 41.94
N GLU A 48 -42.55 -15.36 42.41
CA GLU A 48 -41.56 -15.14 43.48
C GLU A 48 -40.49 -14.12 43.09
N ALA A 49 -39.99 -14.21 41.85
CA ALA A 49 -39.08 -13.23 41.27
C ALA A 49 -39.70 -11.83 41.17
N GLY A 50 -40.97 -11.75 40.75
CA GLY A 50 -41.73 -10.50 40.68
C GLY A 50 -41.90 -9.82 42.04
N ASP A 51 -42.21 -10.60 43.08
CA ASP A 51 -42.34 -10.12 44.46
C ASP A 51 -41.01 -9.59 45.00
N TRP A 52 -39.90 -10.25 44.65
CA TRP A 52 -38.57 -9.75 44.98
C TRP A 52 -38.25 -8.44 44.25
N LEU A 53 -38.53 -8.34 42.94
CA LEU A 53 -38.33 -7.12 42.16
C LEU A 53 -39.17 -5.95 42.69
N GLU A 54 -40.37 -6.21 43.21
CA GLU A 54 -41.23 -5.20 43.83
C GLU A 54 -40.62 -4.71 45.15
N ARG A 55 -40.22 -5.64 46.03
CA ARG A 55 -39.60 -5.31 47.32
C ARG A 55 -38.32 -4.49 47.18
N GLN A 56 -37.52 -4.78 46.15
CA GLN A 56 -36.29 -4.06 45.83
C GLN A 56 -36.53 -2.76 45.03
N GLY A 57 -37.80 -2.42 44.74
CA GLY A 57 -38.17 -1.21 44.01
C GLY A 57 -37.85 -1.23 42.51
N ILE A 58 -37.37 -2.36 41.97
CA ILE A 58 -36.97 -2.50 40.57
C ILE A 58 -38.17 -2.38 39.63
N GLN A 59 -39.36 -2.88 40.01
CA GLN A 59 -40.58 -2.70 39.21
C GLN A 59 -40.94 -1.21 38.98
N GLY A 60 -40.67 -0.35 39.96
CA GLY A 60 -40.83 1.10 39.83
C GLY A 60 -39.86 1.67 38.79
N VAL A 61 -38.57 1.30 38.88
CA VAL A 61 -37.53 1.71 37.93
C VAL A 61 -37.86 1.27 36.50
N ILE A 62 -38.38 0.05 36.31
CA ILE A 62 -38.86 -0.43 35.01
C ILE A 62 -39.99 0.46 34.49
N SER A 63 -40.96 0.80 35.34
CA SER A 63 -42.09 1.64 34.94
C SER A 63 -41.66 3.04 34.53
N ASP A 64 -40.72 3.64 35.28
CA ASP A 64 -40.13 4.94 34.95
C ASP A 64 -39.36 4.90 33.62
N ALA A 65 -38.57 3.85 33.39
CA ALA A 65 -37.85 3.65 32.13
C ALA A 65 -38.80 3.50 30.93
N VAL A 66 -39.90 2.74 31.08
CA VAL A 66 -40.92 2.60 30.02
C VAL A 66 -41.63 3.92 29.74
N ASN A 67 -41.92 4.71 30.77
CA ASN A 67 -42.52 6.04 30.59
C ASN A 67 -41.57 6.98 29.85
N ALA A 68 -40.30 7.05 30.26
CA ALA A 68 -39.28 7.83 29.57
C ALA A 68 -39.09 7.40 28.10
N TRP A 69 -39.12 6.10 27.84
CA TRP A 69 -39.07 5.54 26.48
C TRP A 69 -40.26 5.99 25.62
N ARG A 70 -41.48 5.99 26.20
CA ARG A 70 -42.69 6.50 25.51
C ARG A 70 -42.59 7.99 25.23
N GLU A 71 -42.09 8.78 26.18
CA GLU A 71 -41.91 10.24 26.03
C GLU A 71 -40.87 10.59 24.97
N ASN A 72 -39.81 9.80 24.82
CA ASN A 72 -38.80 9.97 23.77
C ASN A 72 -39.24 9.40 22.40
N GLY A 73 -40.52 9.09 22.24
CA GLY A 73 -41.10 8.65 20.96
C GLY A 73 -40.79 7.20 20.59
N GLN A 74 -40.58 6.33 21.58
CA GLN A 74 -40.38 4.88 21.38
C GLN A 74 -39.20 4.55 20.44
N LYS A 75 -38.08 5.25 20.62
CA LYS A 75 -36.81 4.94 19.95
C LYS A 75 -36.18 3.67 20.56
N SER A 76 -34.85 3.51 20.45
CA SER A 76 -34.17 2.41 21.15
C SER A 76 -34.38 2.50 22.68
N ILE A 77 -34.59 1.35 23.31
CA ILE A 77 -34.67 1.18 24.76
C ILE A 77 -33.29 0.90 25.39
N ASP A 78 -32.24 0.64 24.58
CA ASP A 78 -30.97 0.07 25.04
C ASP A 78 -30.37 0.80 26.25
N ASP A 79 -30.16 2.12 26.17
CA ASP A 79 -29.58 2.89 27.28
C ASP A 79 -30.43 2.88 28.56
N LEU A 80 -31.77 2.85 28.41
CA LEU A 80 -32.69 2.81 29.53
C LEU A 80 -32.72 1.41 30.16
N PHE A 81 -32.66 0.37 29.34
CA PHE A 81 -32.58 -1.01 29.79
C PHE A 81 -31.26 -1.26 30.54
N ASP A 82 -30.12 -0.83 30.00
CA ASP A 82 -28.80 -0.95 30.62
C ASP A 82 -28.73 -0.29 32.01
N GLN A 83 -29.35 0.88 32.16
CA GLN A 83 -29.46 1.55 33.47
C GLN A 83 -30.31 0.77 34.48
N VAL A 84 -31.43 0.19 34.04
CA VAL A 84 -32.29 -0.63 34.90
C VAL A 84 -31.60 -1.94 35.26
N GLU A 85 -30.97 -2.59 34.28
CA GLU A 85 -30.19 -3.82 34.46
C GLU A 85 -29.06 -3.59 35.46
N SER A 86 -28.29 -2.51 35.33
CA SER A 86 -27.23 -2.15 36.28
C SER A 86 -27.74 -2.02 37.72
N ARG A 87 -28.90 -1.39 37.92
CA ARG A 87 -29.53 -1.29 39.26
C ARG A 87 -30.02 -2.63 39.77
N PHE A 88 -30.61 -3.45 38.89
CA PHE A 88 -31.04 -4.79 39.21
C PHE A 88 -29.86 -5.67 39.67
N VAL A 89 -28.75 -5.66 38.92
CA VAL A 89 -27.55 -6.44 39.23
C VAL A 89 -27.01 -6.04 40.61
N ALA A 90 -26.85 -4.73 40.87
CA ALA A 90 -26.37 -4.25 42.16
C ALA A 90 -27.31 -4.65 43.31
N ALA A 91 -28.62 -4.47 43.16
CA ALA A 91 -29.60 -4.84 44.20
C ALA A 91 -29.62 -6.36 44.48
N TRP A 92 -29.47 -7.18 43.43
CA TRP A 92 -29.42 -8.64 43.61
C TRP A 92 -28.11 -9.07 44.28
N GLU A 93 -26.97 -8.50 43.89
CA GLU A 93 -25.67 -8.77 44.52
C GLU A 93 -25.68 -8.40 46.02
N ASP A 94 -26.21 -7.22 46.36
CA ASP A 94 -26.30 -6.73 47.73
C ASP A 94 -27.19 -7.63 48.61
N ASP A 95 -28.38 -8.02 48.14
CA ASP A 95 -29.33 -8.85 48.91
C ASP A 95 -28.90 -10.33 48.98
N ALA A 96 -28.15 -10.82 47.98
CA ALA A 96 -27.65 -12.19 47.93
C ALA A 96 -26.51 -12.47 48.91
N GLY A 97 -25.70 -11.46 49.25
CA GLY A 97 -24.52 -11.63 50.10
C GLY A 97 -23.46 -12.53 49.45
N LEU A 98 -23.06 -12.22 48.21
CA LEU A 98 -22.17 -13.09 47.42
C LEU A 98 -20.77 -13.21 48.02
N MET A 99 -20.40 -14.45 48.36
CA MET A 99 -19.05 -14.78 48.83
C MET A 99 -18.67 -16.22 48.47
N THR A 100 -17.39 -16.55 48.61
CA THR A 100 -16.92 -17.92 48.48
C THR A 100 -17.34 -18.75 49.68
N TYR A 101 -17.47 -20.06 49.51
CA TYR A 101 -17.78 -20.94 50.65
C TYR A 101 -16.70 -20.86 51.76
N GLY A 102 -15.45 -20.60 51.38
CA GLY A 102 -14.36 -20.39 52.33
C GLY A 102 -14.56 -19.13 53.18
N GLU A 103 -15.00 -18.03 52.58
CA GLU A 103 -15.35 -16.79 53.27
C GLU A 103 -16.57 -16.99 54.19
N ALA A 104 -17.64 -17.64 53.70
CA ALA A 104 -18.84 -17.90 54.50
C ALA A 104 -18.58 -18.69 55.79
N VAL A 105 -17.73 -19.72 55.74
CA VAL A 105 -17.32 -20.46 56.94
C VAL A 105 -16.38 -19.62 57.82
N ALA A 106 -15.50 -18.82 57.22
CA ALA A 106 -14.59 -17.96 57.97
C ALA A 106 -15.34 -16.91 58.80
N GLU A 107 -16.41 -16.31 58.25
CA GLU A 107 -17.26 -15.35 58.98
C GLU A 107 -17.93 -15.98 60.20
N VAL A 108 -18.44 -17.22 60.08
CA VAL A 108 -19.00 -17.94 61.24
C VAL A 108 -17.92 -18.22 62.28
N LEU A 109 -16.74 -18.71 61.87
CA LEU A 109 -15.64 -18.95 62.81
C LEU A 109 -15.15 -17.66 63.49
N GLU A 110 -15.14 -16.53 62.78
CA GLU A 110 -14.82 -15.22 63.35
C GLU A 110 -15.88 -14.77 64.38
N PHE A 111 -17.16 -15.00 64.08
CA PHE A 111 -18.26 -14.72 65.00
C PHE A 111 -18.18 -15.57 66.27
N ASP A 112 -18.03 -16.89 66.14
CA ASP A 112 -17.92 -17.82 67.27
C ASP A 112 -16.72 -17.46 68.16
N ALA A 113 -15.57 -17.12 67.55
CA ALA A 113 -14.39 -16.65 68.26
C ALA A 113 -14.64 -15.33 69.01
N SER A 114 -15.44 -14.42 68.43
CA SER A 114 -15.81 -13.15 69.06
C SER A 114 -16.74 -13.32 70.27
N GLU A 115 -17.56 -14.38 70.26
CA GLU A 115 -18.42 -14.78 71.38
C GLU A 115 -17.67 -15.61 72.44
N GLY A 116 -16.38 -15.87 72.24
CA GLY A 116 -15.53 -16.61 73.18
C GLY A 116 -15.74 -18.12 73.14
N GLU A 117 -16.31 -18.65 72.06
CA GLU A 117 -16.43 -20.09 71.87
C GLU A 117 -15.06 -20.71 71.53
N PRO A 118 -14.74 -21.90 72.07
CA PRO A 118 -13.48 -22.57 71.78
C PRO A 118 -13.48 -23.10 70.34
N ALA A 119 -12.55 -22.60 69.51
CA ALA A 119 -12.38 -23.04 68.14
C ALA A 119 -11.32 -24.15 68.01
N ASP A 120 -11.69 -25.28 67.39
CA ASP A 120 -10.76 -26.38 67.06
C ASP A 120 -9.77 -26.04 65.95
N MET A 121 -10.04 -24.98 65.19
CA MET A 121 -9.22 -24.49 64.08
C MET A 121 -9.30 -22.96 64.03
N SER A 122 -8.16 -22.29 63.91
CA SER A 122 -8.15 -20.84 63.72
C SER A 122 -8.66 -20.45 62.33
N VAL A 123 -9.13 -19.20 62.20
CA VAL A 123 -9.64 -18.66 60.93
C VAL A 123 -8.56 -18.69 59.84
N ASP A 124 -7.31 -18.42 60.18
CA ASP A 124 -6.19 -18.45 59.23
C ASP A 124 -5.86 -19.87 58.76
N GLU A 125 -5.92 -20.86 59.66
CA GLU A 125 -5.78 -22.27 59.30
C GLU A 125 -6.93 -22.73 58.38
N TRP A 126 -8.16 -22.28 58.66
CA TRP A 126 -9.30 -22.53 57.79
C TRP A 126 -9.12 -21.93 56.41
N ARG A 127 -8.72 -20.65 56.30
CA ARG A 127 -8.47 -19.98 55.01
C ARG A 127 -7.41 -20.71 54.20
N ALA A 128 -6.31 -21.13 54.83
CA ALA A 128 -5.25 -21.91 54.20
C ALA A 128 -5.74 -23.29 53.71
N PHE A 129 -6.62 -23.95 54.48
CA PHE A 129 -7.25 -25.20 54.07
C PHE A 129 -8.22 -25.01 52.89
N ALA A 130 -9.12 -24.03 52.97
CA ALA A 130 -10.17 -23.76 52.00
C ALA A 130 -9.61 -23.35 50.62
N ALA A 131 -8.48 -22.65 50.60
CA ALA A 131 -7.81 -22.21 49.36
C ALA A 131 -7.45 -23.38 48.41
N ARG A 132 -7.25 -24.59 48.95
CA ARG A 132 -6.88 -25.81 48.20
C ARG A 132 -7.92 -26.93 48.26
N ALA A 133 -9.05 -26.71 48.93
CA ALA A 133 -10.07 -27.73 49.11
C ALA A 133 -11.09 -27.77 47.96
N SER A 134 -11.56 -28.98 47.63
CA SER A 134 -12.81 -29.14 46.86
C SER A 134 -14.00 -28.66 47.70
N LEU A 135 -15.12 -28.29 47.06
CA LEU A 135 -16.33 -27.89 47.80
C LEU A 135 -16.82 -28.99 48.74
N TYR A 136 -16.75 -30.26 48.30
CA TYR A 136 -17.11 -31.40 49.13
C TYR A 136 -16.24 -31.49 50.40
N SER A 137 -14.92 -31.40 50.23
CA SER A 137 -13.97 -31.44 51.35
C SER A 137 -14.15 -30.25 52.30
N ALA A 138 -14.39 -29.06 51.76
CA ALA A 138 -14.66 -27.86 52.55
C ALA A 138 -15.94 -28.02 53.38
N LYS A 139 -17.05 -28.49 52.78
CA LYS A 139 -18.31 -28.76 53.49
C LYS A 139 -18.15 -29.83 54.57
N ALA A 140 -17.44 -30.92 54.27
CA ALA A 140 -17.17 -31.96 55.24
C ALA A 140 -16.36 -31.41 56.43
N LYS A 141 -15.34 -30.59 56.17
CA LYS A 141 -14.49 -30.03 57.22
C LYS A 141 -15.23 -28.99 58.06
N ALA A 142 -16.00 -28.10 57.44
CA ALA A 142 -16.82 -27.13 58.16
C ALA A 142 -17.80 -27.85 59.11
N LYS A 143 -18.45 -28.92 58.65
CA LYS A 143 -19.34 -29.74 59.48
C LYS A 143 -18.62 -30.40 60.67
N GLU A 144 -17.38 -30.86 60.51
CA GLU A 144 -16.57 -31.35 61.65
C GLU A 144 -16.33 -30.25 62.70
N LEU A 145 -16.17 -29.00 62.26
CA LEU A 145 -16.01 -27.82 63.12
C LEU A 145 -17.34 -27.32 63.69
N GLY A 146 -18.47 -27.97 63.39
CA GLY A 146 -19.80 -27.52 63.81
C GLY A 146 -20.38 -26.37 63.00
N VAL A 147 -19.77 -26.01 61.87
CA VAL A 147 -20.13 -24.84 61.05
C VAL A 147 -20.84 -25.28 59.76
N ASP A 148 -22.03 -24.74 59.51
CA ASP A 148 -22.82 -24.98 58.29
C ASP A 148 -23.51 -23.69 57.82
N PRO A 149 -22.79 -22.76 57.16
CA PRO A 149 -23.38 -21.52 56.71
C PRO A 149 -24.36 -21.81 55.57
N GLY A 150 -25.47 -21.06 55.53
CA GLY A 150 -26.31 -21.00 54.35
C GLY A 150 -25.48 -20.52 53.17
N TRP A 151 -25.29 -21.37 52.15
CA TRP A 151 -24.49 -21.03 50.97
C TRP A 151 -24.95 -21.82 49.75
N ASP A 152 -25.31 -21.12 48.69
CA ASP A 152 -25.76 -21.73 47.43
C ASP A 152 -25.25 -20.98 46.19
N CYS A 153 -24.39 -21.63 45.40
CA CYS A 153 -23.92 -21.11 44.11
C CYS A 153 -24.85 -21.39 42.93
N GLU A 154 -25.91 -22.18 43.11
CA GLU A 154 -26.92 -22.39 42.06
C GLU A 154 -27.78 -21.14 41.88
N LEU A 155 -28.10 -20.44 42.96
CA LEU A 155 -28.91 -19.22 42.96
C LEU A 155 -28.26 -18.07 42.19
N SER A 156 -26.92 -17.99 42.18
CA SER A 156 -26.13 -16.93 41.54
C SER A 156 -25.80 -17.18 40.07
N LYS A 157 -26.28 -18.27 39.46
CA LYS A 157 -25.99 -18.55 38.05
C LYS A 157 -26.59 -17.52 37.11
N THR A 158 -25.86 -17.21 36.04
CA THR A 158 -26.35 -16.35 34.94
C THR A 158 -27.54 -17.02 34.22
N PRO A 159 -28.31 -16.27 33.40
CA PRO A 159 -29.39 -16.85 32.61
C PRO A 159 -28.98 -18.07 31.76
N GLU A 160 -27.76 -18.03 31.21
CA GLU A 160 -27.13 -19.11 30.43
C GLU A 160 -26.73 -20.32 31.27
N GLY A 161 -26.62 -20.15 32.59
CA GLY A 161 -26.24 -21.19 33.54
C GLY A 161 -24.76 -21.18 33.94
N TYR A 162 -24.03 -20.08 33.70
CA TYR A 162 -22.64 -19.94 34.17
C TYR A 162 -22.60 -19.60 35.65
N TYR A 163 -21.61 -20.14 36.37
CA TYR A 163 -21.37 -19.79 37.77
C TYR A 163 -20.54 -18.51 37.87
N GLN A 164 -20.87 -17.70 38.87
CA GLN A 164 -20.05 -16.55 39.25
C GLN A 164 -18.80 -17.02 40.00
N ILE A 165 -17.67 -16.37 39.74
CA ILE A 165 -16.39 -16.66 40.39
C ILE A 165 -15.70 -15.39 40.86
N ARG A 166 -14.91 -15.50 41.93
CA ARG A 166 -13.97 -14.46 42.35
C ARG A 166 -12.77 -14.47 41.41
N GLY A 167 -12.84 -13.68 40.34
CA GLY A 167 -11.71 -13.42 39.46
C GLY A 167 -10.57 -12.68 40.17
N GLY A 168 -9.38 -12.71 39.59
CA GLY A 168 -8.20 -12.00 40.11
C GLY A 168 -6.92 -12.83 40.04
N ILE A 169 -5.81 -12.20 40.42
CA ILE A 169 -4.47 -12.81 40.41
C ILE A 169 -4.41 -14.14 41.20
N PRO A 170 -5.02 -14.28 42.39
CA PRO A 170 -5.04 -15.57 43.10
C PRO A 170 -5.69 -16.70 42.31
N TYR A 171 -6.76 -16.40 41.55
CA TYR A 171 -7.40 -17.41 40.71
C TYR A 171 -6.54 -17.73 39.48
N ALA A 172 -5.94 -16.72 38.84
CA ALA A 172 -5.00 -16.92 37.74
C ALA A 172 -3.82 -17.82 38.16
N ILE A 173 -3.19 -17.54 39.30
CA ILE A 173 -2.13 -18.38 39.88
C ILE A 173 -2.62 -19.82 40.04
N ALA A 174 -3.78 -20.04 40.67
CA ALA A 174 -4.29 -21.39 40.90
C ALA A 174 -4.52 -22.17 39.59
N LYS A 175 -5.04 -21.51 38.54
CA LYS A 175 -5.21 -22.14 37.22
C LYS A 175 -3.89 -22.40 36.53
N SER A 176 -2.96 -21.45 36.60
CA SER A 176 -1.64 -21.54 35.97
C SER A 176 -0.77 -22.61 36.62
N LEU A 177 -0.79 -22.75 37.95
CA LEU A 177 -0.13 -23.86 38.66
C LEU A 177 -0.68 -25.22 38.22
N ALA A 178 -1.99 -25.34 38.04
CA ALA A 178 -2.59 -26.57 37.53
C ALA A 178 -2.21 -26.88 36.07
N ALA A 179 -1.99 -25.84 35.26
CA ALA A 179 -1.56 -25.97 33.87
C ALA A 179 -0.04 -26.15 33.70
N ALA A 180 0.77 -25.75 34.68
CA ALA A 180 2.23 -25.74 34.61
C ALA A 180 2.87 -27.07 34.18
N PRO A 181 2.41 -28.26 34.63
CA PRO A 181 2.98 -29.53 34.18
C PRO A 181 2.66 -29.89 32.72
N PHE A 182 1.79 -29.14 32.06
CA PHE A 182 1.25 -29.42 30.73
C PHE A 182 1.57 -28.34 29.70
N ALA A 183 2.28 -27.28 30.09
CA ALA A 183 2.60 -26.16 29.23
C ALA A 183 4.05 -25.73 29.41
N ASP A 184 4.72 -25.42 28.29
CA ASP A 184 6.10 -24.92 28.28
C ASP A 184 6.20 -23.48 28.77
N ILE A 185 5.13 -22.70 28.60
CA ILE A 185 5.06 -21.28 28.97
C ILE A 185 3.67 -20.99 29.55
N LEU A 186 3.62 -20.20 30.63
CA LEU A 186 2.37 -19.70 31.23
C LEU A 186 2.18 -18.21 30.97
N TRP A 187 0.93 -17.81 30.77
CA TRP A 187 0.54 -16.41 30.57
C TRP A 187 -0.74 -16.11 31.34
N MET A 188 -0.71 -15.03 32.12
CA MET A 188 -1.88 -14.41 32.74
C MET A 188 -2.30 -13.18 31.92
N GLU A 189 -3.53 -13.17 31.42
CA GLU A 189 -4.12 -12.00 30.77
C GLU A 189 -4.26 -10.85 31.79
N THR A 190 -3.93 -9.62 31.38
CA THR A 190 -3.92 -8.45 32.27
C THR A 190 -4.78 -7.31 31.71
N LYS A 191 -5.41 -6.54 32.60
CA LYS A 191 -6.19 -5.34 32.22
C LYS A 191 -5.31 -4.08 32.12
N THR A 192 -4.19 -4.06 32.83
CA THR A 192 -3.31 -2.90 32.96
C THR A 192 -1.85 -3.35 32.95
N ALA A 193 -0.96 -2.49 32.44
CA ALA A 193 0.48 -2.69 32.55
C ALA A 193 0.95 -2.34 33.97
N ASP A 194 1.02 -3.34 34.84
CA ASP A 194 1.44 -3.20 36.24
C ASP A 194 2.51 -4.25 36.60
N LEU A 195 3.68 -3.79 37.03
CA LEU A 195 4.80 -4.67 37.40
C LEU A 195 4.58 -5.39 38.74
N ALA A 196 3.82 -4.81 39.66
CA ALA A 196 3.51 -5.46 40.94
C ALA A 196 2.58 -6.66 40.73
N ASP A 197 1.57 -6.51 39.87
CA ASP A 197 0.70 -7.61 39.47
C ASP A 197 1.48 -8.73 38.77
N ALA A 198 2.36 -8.36 37.83
CA ALA A 198 3.24 -9.30 37.12
C ALA A 198 4.17 -10.04 38.10
N LYS A 199 4.74 -9.31 39.07
CA LYS A 199 5.61 -9.88 40.10
C LYS A 199 4.87 -10.84 41.01
N GLN A 200 3.67 -10.49 41.47
CA GLN A 200 2.85 -11.36 42.31
C GLN A 200 2.56 -12.70 41.61
N PHE A 201 2.23 -12.65 40.32
CA PHE A 201 2.03 -13.85 39.52
C PHE A 201 3.32 -14.65 39.36
N ALA A 202 4.42 -14.01 38.93
CA ALA A 202 5.69 -14.69 38.68
C ALA A 202 6.25 -15.37 39.93
N ASP A 203 6.32 -14.63 41.06
CA ASP A 203 6.82 -15.15 42.33
C ASP A 203 6.02 -16.39 42.78
N ALA A 204 4.69 -16.37 42.62
CA ALA A 204 3.84 -17.48 43.02
C ALA A 204 3.99 -18.71 42.12
N ILE A 205 4.20 -18.53 40.81
CA ILE A 205 4.48 -19.65 39.90
C ILE A 205 5.86 -20.23 40.17
N HIS A 206 6.89 -19.38 40.30
CA HIS A 206 8.27 -19.82 40.51
C HIS A 206 8.52 -20.42 41.89
N ALA A 207 7.67 -20.16 42.88
CA ALA A 207 7.70 -20.84 44.16
C ALA A 207 7.49 -22.37 44.03
N GLU A 208 6.64 -22.80 43.10
CA GLU A 208 6.33 -24.22 42.87
C GLU A 208 7.06 -24.79 41.63
N PHE A 209 7.26 -23.96 40.61
CA PHE A 209 7.92 -24.32 39.35
C PHE A 209 9.00 -23.27 39.00
N PRO A 210 10.18 -23.33 39.64
CA PRO A 210 11.20 -22.27 39.52
C PRO A 210 11.75 -22.08 38.11
N ASP A 211 11.69 -23.11 37.26
CA ASP A 211 12.18 -23.08 35.88
C ASP A 211 11.06 -22.80 34.85
N GLN A 212 9.82 -22.51 35.29
CA GLN A 212 8.69 -22.27 34.39
C GLN A 212 8.85 -20.94 33.65
N MET A 213 8.78 -20.99 32.32
CA MET A 213 8.84 -19.79 31.48
C MET A 213 7.50 -19.05 31.51
N LEU A 214 7.56 -17.71 31.52
CA LEU A 214 6.36 -16.87 31.51
C LEU A 214 6.28 -16.03 30.24
N ALA A 215 5.08 -15.63 29.86
CA ALA A 215 4.82 -14.67 28.80
C ALA A 215 3.88 -13.56 29.26
N TYR A 216 4.05 -12.36 28.68
CA TYR A 216 3.30 -11.16 29.05
C TYR A 216 2.77 -10.43 27.80
N ASN A 217 1.49 -10.08 27.80
CA ASN A 217 0.90 -9.27 26.74
C ASN A 217 0.95 -7.78 27.06
N LEU A 218 1.50 -7.01 26.13
CA LEU A 218 1.54 -5.54 26.18
C LEU A 218 0.38 -5.01 25.33
N SER A 219 -0.85 -5.07 25.87
CA SER A 219 -2.05 -4.76 25.08
C SER A 219 -2.01 -3.33 24.50
N PRO A 220 -2.28 -3.16 23.19
CA PRO A 220 -2.41 -1.83 22.59
C PRO A 220 -3.61 -1.02 23.10
N SER A 221 -4.58 -1.65 23.76
CA SER A 221 -5.70 -0.94 24.39
C SER A 221 -5.34 -0.29 25.73
N PHE A 222 -4.16 -0.58 26.28
CA PHE A 222 -3.69 0.11 27.47
C PHE A 222 -3.32 1.55 27.11
N ASN A 223 -3.91 2.50 27.84
CA ASN A 223 -3.50 3.88 27.73
C ASN A 223 -2.28 4.12 28.62
N TRP A 224 -1.09 3.88 28.05
CA TRP A 224 0.21 4.02 28.72
C TRP A 224 0.40 5.40 29.36
N ASP A 225 -0.01 6.48 28.69
CA ASP A 225 0.15 7.85 29.20
C ASP A 225 -0.69 8.14 30.45
N THR A 226 -1.79 7.41 30.65
CA THR A 226 -2.64 7.55 31.85
C THR A 226 -2.22 6.69 33.03
N THR A 227 -1.21 5.84 32.88
CA THR A 227 -0.70 5.00 33.97
C THR A 227 0.04 5.81 35.04
N GLY A 228 0.49 7.02 34.70
CA GLY A 228 1.39 7.82 35.55
C GLY A 228 2.86 7.38 35.48
N MET A 229 3.20 6.39 34.63
CA MET A 229 4.59 6.05 34.36
C MET A 229 5.30 7.20 33.64
N THR A 230 6.57 7.40 34.00
CA THR A 230 7.49 8.24 33.24
C THR A 230 7.95 7.52 31.97
N ASP A 231 8.40 8.28 30.97
CA ASP A 231 9.02 7.73 29.74
C ASP A 231 10.14 6.72 30.04
N GLU A 232 10.91 6.96 31.10
CA GLU A 232 11.99 6.03 31.49
C GLU A 232 11.41 4.72 32.04
N GLN A 233 10.37 4.78 32.88
CA GLN A 233 9.69 3.56 33.34
C GLN A 233 9.08 2.77 32.18
N MET A 234 8.49 3.45 31.18
CA MET A 234 7.96 2.76 30.00
C MET A 234 9.07 2.07 29.18
N LYS A 235 10.23 2.71 29.03
CA LYS A 235 11.39 2.11 28.35
C LYS A 235 11.93 0.88 29.09
N GLN A 236 11.98 0.94 30.42
CA GLN A 236 12.51 -0.13 31.26
C GLN A 236 11.49 -1.28 31.48
N PHE A 237 10.20 -1.05 31.26
CA PHE A 237 9.14 -2.02 31.52
C PHE A 237 9.41 -3.42 30.90
N PRO A 238 9.84 -3.55 29.62
CA PRO A 238 10.16 -4.87 29.06
C PRO A 238 11.36 -5.55 29.71
N GLU A 239 12.35 -4.78 30.18
CA GLU A 239 13.53 -5.30 30.90
C GLU A 239 13.12 -5.82 32.29
N GLU A 240 12.29 -5.07 33.00
CA GLU A 240 11.77 -5.48 34.31
C GLU A 240 10.93 -6.76 34.23
N LEU A 241 10.11 -6.92 33.20
CA LEU A 241 9.43 -8.19 32.91
C LEU A 241 10.44 -9.34 32.71
N GLY A 242 11.49 -9.12 31.93
CA GLY A 242 12.54 -10.13 31.70
C GLY A 242 13.23 -10.60 32.99
N LYS A 243 13.46 -9.69 33.95
CA LYS A 243 14.04 -10.01 35.27
C LYS A 243 13.17 -10.95 36.10
N MET A 244 11.85 -10.98 35.84
CA MET A 244 10.88 -11.82 36.52
C MET A 244 10.58 -13.14 35.78
N GLY A 245 11.35 -13.48 34.73
CA GLY A 245 11.18 -14.72 33.97
C GLY A 245 10.11 -14.66 32.87
N PHE A 246 9.61 -13.48 32.52
CA PHE A 246 8.77 -13.29 31.34
C PHE A 246 9.64 -13.22 30.07
N VAL A 247 9.83 -14.38 29.43
CA VAL A 247 10.78 -14.59 28.33
C VAL A 247 10.21 -14.24 26.94
N PHE A 248 8.89 -14.16 26.82
CA PHE A 248 8.21 -13.82 25.57
C PHE A 248 7.14 -12.76 25.82
N ASN A 249 7.43 -11.52 25.42
CA ASN A 249 6.57 -10.36 25.68
C ASN A 249 6.14 -9.74 24.35
N PHE A 250 4.85 -9.49 24.17
CA PHE A 250 4.31 -9.17 22.85
C PHE A 250 3.20 -8.12 22.88
N ILE A 251 3.22 -7.24 21.89
CA ILE A 251 2.14 -6.29 21.60
C ILE A 251 1.17 -6.98 20.63
N THR A 252 0.05 -7.50 21.15
CA THR A 252 -0.87 -8.43 20.45
C THR A 252 -1.23 -8.00 19.03
N TYR A 253 -1.86 -6.84 18.85
CA TYR A 253 -2.25 -6.29 17.55
C TYR A 253 -1.51 -5.00 17.22
N GLY A 254 -0.24 -4.88 17.64
CA GLY A 254 0.59 -3.70 17.35
C GLY A 254 0.74 -3.43 15.85
N GLY A 255 0.82 -4.48 15.02
CA GLY A 255 0.84 -4.38 13.56
C GLY A 255 -0.41 -3.71 12.98
N HIS A 256 -1.59 -4.01 13.51
CA HIS A 256 -2.85 -3.39 13.08
C HIS A 256 -2.89 -1.89 13.41
N GLN A 257 -2.41 -1.50 14.61
CA GLN A 257 -2.38 -0.10 15.01
C GLN A 257 -1.49 0.75 14.10
N ILE A 258 -0.27 0.26 13.78
CA ILE A 258 0.64 0.99 12.90
C ILE A 258 0.17 1.03 11.44
N ASP A 259 -0.56 0.02 10.98
CA ASP A 259 -1.15 -0.01 9.63
C ASP A 259 -2.24 1.07 9.48
N GLY A 260 -3.17 1.15 10.45
CA GLY A 260 -4.22 2.18 10.48
C GLY A 260 -3.64 3.60 10.46
N VAL A 261 -2.71 3.90 11.37
CA VAL A 261 -2.06 5.23 11.45
C VAL A 261 -1.31 5.55 10.14
N ALA A 262 -0.55 4.60 9.59
CA ALA A 262 0.20 4.83 8.35
C ALA A 262 -0.74 5.10 7.16
N ALA A 263 -1.87 4.40 7.07
CA ALA A 263 -2.87 4.60 6.04
C ALA A 263 -3.58 5.96 6.18
N GLU A 264 -4.00 6.32 7.40
CA GLU A 264 -4.61 7.62 7.71
C GLU A 264 -3.68 8.77 7.34
N GLU A 265 -2.44 8.77 7.83
CA GLU A 265 -1.45 9.81 7.54
C GLU A 265 -1.19 9.95 6.03
N PHE A 266 -1.02 8.83 5.32
CA PHE A 266 -0.71 8.85 3.89
C PHE A 266 -1.90 9.27 3.04
N ALA A 267 -3.11 8.77 3.32
CA ALA A 267 -4.32 9.14 2.59
C ALA A 267 -4.64 10.64 2.77
N THR A 268 -4.58 11.15 4.00
CA THR A 268 -4.76 12.58 4.28
C THR A 268 -3.70 13.43 3.58
N SER A 269 -2.42 13.04 3.65
CA SER A 269 -1.35 13.77 2.96
C SER A 269 -1.51 13.76 1.45
N LEU A 270 -1.93 12.64 0.86
CA LEU A 270 -2.17 12.54 -0.59
C LEU A 270 -3.34 13.43 -1.02
N GLN A 271 -4.41 13.51 -0.22
CA GLN A 271 -5.54 14.39 -0.48
C GLN A 271 -5.16 15.87 -0.41
N GLN A 272 -4.32 16.27 0.54
CA GLN A 272 -3.92 17.66 0.76
C GLN A 272 -2.79 18.14 -0.16
N ASP A 273 -1.79 17.29 -0.39
CA ASP A 273 -0.51 17.67 -1.03
C ASP A 273 -0.22 16.92 -2.34
N GLY A 274 -1.11 16.02 -2.78
CA GLY A 274 -0.92 15.21 -3.98
C GLY A 274 0.39 14.40 -3.95
N MET A 275 1.11 14.37 -5.08
CA MET A 275 2.33 13.55 -5.22
C MET A 275 3.51 14.00 -4.32
N LEU A 276 3.44 15.17 -3.69
CA LEU A 276 4.42 15.56 -2.67
C LEU A 276 4.40 14.58 -1.47
N ALA A 277 3.24 13.97 -1.17
CA ALA A 277 3.11 12.93 -0.15
C ALA A 277 4.03 11.73 -0.45
N LEU A 278 3.98 11.20 -1.69
CA LEU A 278 4.87 10.11 -2.10
C LEU A 278 6.35 10.53 -2.09
N ALA A 279 6.66 11.75 -2.53
CA ALA A 279 8.03 12.25 -2.50
C ALA A 279 8.59 12.35 -1.06
N ARG A 280 7.77 12.78 -0.09
CA ARG A 280 8.13 12.80 1.34
C ARG A 280 8.35 11.38 1.89
N LEU A 281 7.48 10.44 1.55
CA LEU A 281 7.65 9.02 1.91
C LEU A 281 8.97 8.45 1.36
N GLN A 282 9.26 8.68 0.07
CA GLN A 282 10.51 8.25 -0.56
C GLN A 282 11.75 8.93 0.06
N ARG A 283 11.66 10.20 0.50
CA ARG A 283 12.73 10.88 1.25
C ARG A 283 12.99 10.20 2.59
N LYS A 284 11.94 9.84 3.34
CA LYS A 284 12.04 9.10 4.61
C LYS A 284 12.70 7.73 4.40
N MET A 285 12.31 6.99 3.35
CA MET A 285 12.95 5.71 2.99
C MET A 285 14.45 5.86 2.69
N ARG A 286 14.86 6.92 1.97
CA ARG A 286 16.28 7.20 1.71
C ARG A 286 17.04 7.59 2.98
N LEU A 287 16.42 8.39 3.85
CA LEU A 287 17.05 8.89 5.08
C LEU A 287 17.40 7.76 6.06
N VAL A 288 16.49 6.79 6.24
CA VAL A 288 16.68 5.64 7.14
C VAL A 288 17.25 4.40 6.43
N GLU A 289 17.67 4.56 5.17
CA GLU A 289 18.18 3.48 4.33
C GLU A 289 17.27 2.24 4.23
N SER A 290 15.95 2.45 4.30
CA SER A 290 14.97 1.37 4.27
C SER A 290 15.08 0.53 2.98
N PRO A 291 15.00 -0.81 3.05
CA PRO A 291 15.06 -1.67 1.87
C PRO A 291 13.87 -1.45 0.90
N TYR A 292 12.79 -0.84 1.38
CA TYR A 292 11.65 -0.43 0.55
C TYR A 292 12.00 0.62 -0.51
N ARG A 293 13.18 1.28 -0.43
CA ARG A 293 13.68 2.18 -1.48
C ARG A 293 13.94 1.49 -2.81
N THR A 294 14.17 0.17 -2.79
CA THR A 294 14.39 -0.69 -3.97
C THR A 294 13.38 -1.85 -3.94
N PRO A 295 12.08 -1.59 -4.17
CA PRO A 295 11.03 -2.57 -3.90
C PRO A 295 11.18 -3.84 -4.72
N GLN A 296 11.67 -3.76 -5.97
CA GLN A 296 11.94 -4.94 -6.80
C GLN A 296 13.05 -5.83 -6.21
N THR A 297 14.06 -5.24 -5.55
CA THR A 297 15.10 -6.01 -4.87
C THR A 297 14.59 -6.59 -3.56
N LEU A 298 13.82 -5.81 -2.78
CA LEU A 298 13.22 -6.25 -1.52
C LEU A 298 12.39 -7.53 -1.70
N VAL A 299 11.59 -7.62 -2.76
CA VAL A 299 10.77 -8.81 -3.06
C VAL A 299 11.55 -9.95 -3.73
N GLY A 300 12.89 -9.86 -3.78
CA GLY A 300 13.76 -10.93 -4.26
C GLY A 300 13.95 -10.96 -5.78
N GLY A 301 13.75 -9.85 -6.48
CA GLY A 301 13.96 -9.75 -7.94
C GLY A 301 15.28 -10.36 -8.44
N PRO A 302 16.45 -10.08 -7.82
CA PRO A 302 17.72 -10.68 -8.23
C PRO A 302 17.74 -12.20 -8.17
N ARG A 303 17.08 -12.80 -7.17
CA ARG A 303 16.97 -14.26 -7.05
C ARG A 303 16.08 -14.84 -8.15
N SER A 304 14.99 -14.15 -8.49
CA SER A 304 14.09 -14.56 -9.57
C SER A 304 14.75 -14.45 -10.95
N ASP A 305 15.57 -13.41 -11.18
CA ASP A 305 16.36 -13.29 -12.42
C ASP A 305 17.44 -14.38 -12.53
N ALA A 306 18.11 -14.71 -11.41
CA ALA A 306 19.01 -15.85 -11.34
C ALA A 306 18.29 -17.18 -11.61
N ALA A 307 17.05 -17.33 -11.11
CA ALA A 307 16.22 -18.50 -11.39
C ALA A 307 15.82 -18.57 -12.88
N LEU A 308 15.45 -17.46 -13.51
CA LEU A 308 15.20 -17.39 -14.96
C LEU A 308 16.44 -17.79 -15.77
N THR A 309 17.60 -17.30 -15.34
CA THR A 309 18.90 -17.61 -15.93
C THR A 309 19.21 -19.10 -15.86
N ALA A 310 18.96 -19.73 -14.71
CA ALA A 310 19.14 -21.17 -14.52
C ALA A 310 18.13 -21.99 -15.35
N SER A 311 16.84 -21.68 -15.24
CA SER A 311 15.74 -22.42 -15.89
C SER A 311 15.83 -22.38 -17.42
N SER A 312 16.27 -21.27 -17.99
CA SER A 312 16.44 -21.14 -19.45
C SER A 312 17.79 -21.65 -19.95
N GLY A 313 18.70 -22.09 -19.06
CA GLY A 313 20.10 -22.32 -19.46
C GLY A 313 20.72 -21.07 -20.08
N ARG A 314 20.39 -19.88 -19.58
CA ARG A 314 20.81 -18.56 -20.10
C ARG A 314 20.28 -18.21 -21.50
N THR A 315 19.25 -18.88 -22.01
CA THR A 315 18.68 -18.60 -23.34
C THR A 315 17.50 -17.62 -23.33
N ALA A 316 16.93 -17.29 -22.17
CA ALA A 316 15.89 -16.27 -22.07
C ALA A 316 16.50 -14.88 -22.35
N THR A 317 16.03 -14.24 -23.42
CA THR A 317 16.51 -12.91 -23.82
C THR A 317 16.00 -11.84 -22.87
N THR A 318 16.89 -11.30 -22.04
CA THR A 318 16.60 -10.16 -21.13
C THR A 318 17.13 -8.82 -21.63
N LYS A 319 17.86 -8.83 -22.76
CA LYS A 319 18.37 -7.63 -23.42
C LYS A 319 17.47 -7.28 -24.60
N ALA A 320 16.98 -6.04 -24.64
CA ALA A 320 16.21 -5.55 -25.78
C ALA A 320 17.12 -5.22 -26.99
N MET A 321 16.60 -5.38 -28.20
CA MET A 321 17.20 -4.90 -29.45
C MET A 321 16.18 -3.98 -30.16
N GLY A 322 16.61 -2.83 -30.66
CA GLY A 322 15.76 -1.88 -31.40
C GLY A 322 15.94 -0.43 -30.95
N GLU A 323 15.66 0.52 -31.86
CA GLU A 323 15.79 1.99 -31.69
C GLU A 323 14.96 2.59 -30.52
N GLY A 324 14.08 1.82 -29.89
CA GLY A 324 13.27 2.25 -28.73
C GLY A 324 13.79 1.83 -27.35
N SER A 325 14.97 1.19 -27.26
CA SER A 325 15.58 0.88 -25.96
C SER A 325 16.03 2.17 -25.28
N THR A 326 15.74 2.31 -23.98
CA THR A 326 15.96 3.51 -23.14
C THR A 326 17.41 4.03 -23.08
N GLN A 327 18.37 3.38 -23.74
CA GLN A 327 19.75 3.85 -23.88
C GLN A 327 19.97 4.95 -24.93
N HIS A 328 19.09 5.16 -25.92
CA HIS A 328 19.36 6.07 -27.05
C HIS A 328 18.26 7.10 -27.34
N GLN A 329 17.81 7.84 -26.32
CA GLN A 329 16.72 8.83 -26.48
C GLN A 329 17.07 10.10 -27.28
N HIS A 330 18.28 10.22 -27.83
CA HIS A 330 18.65 11.31 -28.72
C HIS A 330 19.51 10.79 -29.87
N LEU A 331 18.92 10.59 -31.04
CA LEU A 331 19.55 10.82 -32.34
C LEU A 331 18.45 10.94 -33.40
N VAL A 332 18.28 12.18 -33.85
CA VAL A 332 17.46 12.60 -34.98
C VAL A 332 17.84 11.75 -36.21
N GLN A 333 16.86 11.27 -36.99
CA GLN A 333 17.10 10.89 -38.38
C GLN A 333 17.63 12.14 -39.11
N THR A 334 18.95 12.33 -39.14
CA THR A 334 19.55 13.49 -39.80
C THR A 334 19.48 13.27 -41.30
N GLU A 335 18.38 13.72 -41.89
CA GLU A 335 18.33 14.13 -43.28
C GLU A 335 19.57 14.97 -43.60
N VAL A 336 20.22 14.76 -44.75
CA VAL A 336 21.36 15.57 -45.18
C VAL A 336 20.94 17.05 -45.14
N PRO A 337 21.56 17.89 -44.30
CA PRO A 337 21.04 19.23 -44.04
C PRO A 337 21.22 20.14 -45.26
N LYS A 338 20.27 21.06 -45.47
CA LYS A 338 20.38 22.12 -46.50
C LYS A 338 21.64 22.97 -46.33
N LYS A 339 22.07 23.16 -45.08
CA LYS A 339 23.30 23.87 -44.72
C LYS A 339 24.53 23.28 -45.42
N LEU A 340 24.56 21.98 -45.71
CA LEU A 340 25.65 21.37 -46.47
C LEU A 340 25.76 21.95 -47.88
N LEU A 341 24.63 22.13 -48.59
CA LEU A 341 24.64 22.78 -49.90
C LEU A 341 24.99 24.26 -49.78
N GLU A 342 24.51 24.96 -48.75
CA GLU A 342 24.88 26.37 -48.51
C GLU A 342 26.39 26.54 -48.31
N GLU A 343 27.05 25.62 -47.61
CA GLU A 343 28.50 25.61 -47.46
C GLU A 343 29.24 25.36 -48.78
N TRP A 344 28.71 24.49 -49.65
CA TRP A 344 29.26 24.28 -50.99
C TRP A 344 29.08 25.50 -51.88
N LEU A 345 27.92 26.16 -51.79
CA LEU A 345 27.60 27.38 -52.52
C LEU A 345 28.43 28.57 -52.02
N ALA A 346 28.82 28.60 -50.74
CA ALA A 346 29.74 29.60 -50.22
C ALA A 346 31.13 29.47 -50.88
N MET A 347 31.70 28.25 -50.93
CA MET A 347 32.97 27.99 -51.63
C MET A 347 32.87 28.35 -53.13
N TRP A 348 31.73 28.06 -53.74
CA TRP A 348 31.46 28.41 -55.13
C TRP A 348 31.35 29.92 -55.36
N SER A 349 30.62 30.63 -54.49
CA SER A 349 30.44 32.08 -54.55
C SER A 349 31.76 32.83 -54.36
N GLU A 350 32.60 32.35 -53.44
CA GLU A 350 33.95 32.87 -53.20
C GLU A 350 34.85 32.70 -54.42
N ASN A 351 34.92 31.49 -55.01
CA ASN A 351 35.71 31.23 -56.20
C ASN A 351 35.34 32.12 -57.39
N TYR A 352 34.05 32.41 -57.58
CA TYR A 352 33.57 33.25 -58.68
C TYR A 352 33.39 34.73 -58.30
N SER A 353 33.81 35.14 -57.10
CA SER A 353 33.76 36.53 -56.61
C SER A 353 32.38 37.19 -56.77
N LEU A 354 31.31 36.47 -56.42
CA LEU A 354 29.93 36.91 -56.68
C LEU A 354 29.39 37.91 -55.64
N GLY A 355 29.98 37.98 -54.44
CA GLY A 355 29.60 38.94 -53.39
C GLY A 355 28.23 38.71 -52.73
N GLU A 356 27.56 37.59 -53.03
CA GLU A 356 26.22 37.26 -52.53
C GLU A 356 26.23 35.99 -51.67
N LYS A 357 25.42 35.99 -50.60
CA LYS A 357 25.25 34.83 -49.72
C LYS A 357 24.03 34.04 -50.19
N LEU A 358 24.28 32.88 -50.79
CA LEU A 358 23.22 32.02 -51.33
C LEU A 358 22.55 31.19 -50.23
N ARG A 359 21.22 31.25 -50.16
CA ARG A 359 20.38 30.47 -49.23
C ARG A 359 19.69 29.32 -49.96
N VAL A 360 19.57 28.16 -49.30
CA VAL A 360 18.91 26.97 -49.86
C VAL A 360 17.54 26.77 -49.21
N GLN A 361 16.52 26.59 -50.05
CA GLN A 361 15.18 26.21 -49.61
C GLN A 361 14.75 24.94 -50.33
N LEU A 362 14.20 23.98 -49.60
CA LEU A 362 13.57 22.79 -50.14
C LEU A 362 12.18 22.68 -49.50
N ARG A 363 11.12 22.80 -50.29
CA ARG A 363 9.72 22.76 -49.83
C ARG A 363 8.82 22.12 -50.90
N PRO A 364 7.65 21.60 -50.55
CA PRO A 364 6.61 21.27 -51.53
C PRO A 364 6.33 22.46 -52.46
N ARG A 365 6.25 22.22 -53.77
CA ARG A 365 6.00 23.27 -54.79
C ARG A 365 4.65 23.95 -54.59
N ARG A 366 3.68 23.20 -54.07
CA ARG A 366 2.36 23.70 -53.63
C ARG A 366 1.96 22.93 -52.37
N ALA A 367 1.10 23.54 -51.54
CA ALA A 367 0.60 22.88 -50.34
C ALA A 367 -0.05 21.54 -50.70
N GLY A 368 0.38 20.46 -50.02
CA GLY A 368 -0.13 19.10 -50.24
C GLY A 368 0.45 18.36 -51.46
N SER A 369 1.47 18.90 -52.13
CA SER A 369 2.14 18.21 -53.25
C SER A 369 3.35 17.39 -52.78
N ASP A 370 3.48 16.17 -53.30
CA ASP A 370 4.70 15.35 -53.15
C ASP A 370 5.87 15.86 -54.02
N VAL A 371 5.59 16.76 -54.96
CA VAL A 371 6.60 17.43 -55.78
C VAL A 371 7.25 18.54 -54.97
N LEU A 372 8.57 18.43 -54.82
CA LEU A 372 9.41 19.37 -54.10
C LEU A 372 10.06 20.38 -55.06
N GLU A 373 10.32 21.57 -54.56
CA GLU A 373 11.15 22.57 -55.22
C GLU A 373 12.35 22.88 -54.33
N LEU A 374 13.55 22.62 -54.87
CA LEU A 374 14.80 23.14 -54.33
C LEU A 374 15.08 24.48 -55.00
N GLY A 375 15.02 25.57 -54.25
CA GLY A 375 15.36 26.91 -54.73
C GLY A 375 16.65 27.45 -54.09
N ILE A 376 17.44 28.14 -54.90
CA ILE A 376 18.61 28.93 -54.47
C ILE A 376 18.21 30.40 -54.48
N TYR A 377 18.37 31.08 -53.35
CA TYR A 377 17.94 32.46 -53.16
C TYR A 377 19.13 33.38 -52.89
N GLY A 378 19.09 34.58 -53.49
CA GLY A 378 20.05 35.66 -53.23
C GLY A 378 19.74 36.45 -51.95
N ASN A 379 20.45 37.56 -51.75
CA ASN A 379 20.29 38.43 -50.57
C ASN A 379 18.90 39.10 -50.51
N ASP A 380 18.27 39.38 -51.66
CA ASP A 380 16.97 40.06 -51.76
C ASP A 380 15.77 39.09 -51.84
N ASP A 381 15.96 37.82 -51.41
CA ASP A 381 14.99 36.73 -51.58
C ASP A 381 14.57 36.47 -53.06
N GLU A 382 15.34 36.97 -54.03
CA GLU A 382 15.21 36.62 -55.44
C GLU A 382 15.60 35.15 -55.66
N GLN A 383 14.78 34.38 -56.37
CA GLN A 383 15.08 33.00 -56.73
C GLN A 383 16.01 32.95 -57.95
N LEU A 384 17.26 32.56 -57.72
CA LEU A 384 18.33 32.61 -58.72
C LEU A 384 18.49 31.31 -59.51
N ALA A 385 18.12 30.18 -58.90
CA ALA A 385 18.09 28.86 -59.55
C ALA A 385 17.07 27.95 -58.85
N ASN A 386 16.55 26.95 -59.56
CA ASN A 386 15.70 25.94 -58.95
C ASN A 386 15.82 24.55 -59.59
N VAL A 387 15.37 23.53 -58.87
CA VAL A 387 15.07 22.19 -59.39
C VAL A 387 13.76 21.73 -58.78
N VAL A 388 12.79 21.40 -59.62
CA VAL A 388 11.51 20.81 -59.24
C VAL A 388 11.62 19.29 -59.36
N VAL A 389 11.58 18.59 -58.24
CA VAL A 389 11.83 17.15 -58.15
C VAL A 389 10.70 16.40 -57.47
N ASP A 390 10.48 15.17 -57.90
CA ASP A 390 9.55 14.22 -57.31
C ASP A 390 10.33 12.93 -56.97
N PRO A 391 10.69 12.73 -55.70
CA PRO A 391 11.46 11.55 -55.27
C PRO A 391 10.54 10.33 -55.19
N ILE A 392 10.75 9.38 -56.08
CA ILE A 392 9.95 8.14 -56.14
C ILE A 392 10.83 6.90 -55.91
N LYS A 393 10.19 5.74 -55.79
CA LYS A 393 10.86 4.44 -55.82
C LYS A 393 10.34 3.60 -56.98
N ASP A 394 11.23 2.87 -57.63
CA ASP A 394 10.82 1.85 -58.60
C ASP A 394 10.36 0.55 -57.90
N ARG A 395 9.90 -0.43 -58.69
CA ARG A 395 9.44 -1.74 -58.19
C ARG A 395 10.48 -2.52 -57.41
N HIS A 396 11.77 -2.19 -57.56
CA HIS A 396 12.90 -2.82 -56.87
C HIS A 396 13.37 -1.99 -55.68
N GLY A 397 12.67 -0.90 -55.34
CA GLY A 397 12.99 -0.02 -54.23
C GLY A 397 14.15 0.95 -54.51
N ARG A 398 14.63 1.05 -55.76
CA ARG A 398 15.66 2.03 -56.15
C ARG A 398 15.09 3.44 -56.06
N SER A 399 15.86 4.36 -55.49
CA SER A 399 15.41 5.75 -55.31
C SER A 399 15.66 6.54 -56.59
N ILE A 400 14.62 7.14 -57.16
CA ILE A 400 14.71 7.86 -58.42
C ILE A 400 14.23 9.29 -58.20
N LEU A 401 15.00 10.27 -58.69
CA LEU A 401 14.57 11.67 -58.70
C LEU A 401 13.96 12.00 -60.06
N GLN A 402 12.65 12.19 -60.11
CA GLN A 402 12.00 12.71 -61.30
C GLN A 402 12.06 14.23 -61.31
N VAL A 403 12.93 14.80 -62.14
CA VAL A 403 13.06 16.24 -62.36
C VAL A 403 12.00 16.68 -63.38
N ARG A 404 11.10 17.56 -62.94
CA ARG A 404 10.07 18.16 -63.80
C ARG A 404 10.53 19.45 -64.45
N ASP A 405 11.42 20.17 -63.78
CA ASP A 405 11.96 21.44 -64.26
C ASP A 405 13.27 21.76 -63.52
N GLN A 406 14.19 22.47 -64.16
CA GLN A 406 15.43 22.95 -63.56
C GLN A 406 15.96 24.19 -64.26
N ASN A 407 16.26 25.24 -63.50
CA ASN A 407 16.60 26.54 -64.06
C ASN A 407 17.80 27.17 -63.36
N THR A 408 18.60 27.89 -64.12
CA THR A 408 19.52 28.93 -63.60
C THR A 408 19.08 30.26 -64.19
N PHE A 409 18.21 30.96 -63.45
CA PHE A 409 17.53 32.18 -63.92
C PHE A 409 18.53 33.31 -64.12
N ALA A 410 19.37 33.57 -63.12
CA ALA A 410 20.34 34.67 -63.16
C ALA A 410 21.50 34.34 -64.12
N GLU A 411 21.64 35.11 -65.20
CA GLU A 411 22.67 34.90 -66.23
C GLU A 411 24.09 34.89 -65.66
N LYS A 412 24.35 35.74 -64.65
CA LYS A 412 25.62 35.81 -63.93
C LYS A 412 26.04 34.47 -63.31
N LEU A 413 25.11 33.56 -63.04
CA LEU A 413 25.37 32.25 -62.41
C LEU A 413 25.55 31.11 -63.42
N ARG A 414 25.22 31.32 -64.70
CA ARG A 414 25.33 30.29 -65.75
C ARG A 414 26.80 29.95 -66.06
N GLN A 415 27.01 28.78 -66.65
CA GLN A 415 28.33 28.26 -67.09
C GLN A 415 29.39 28.08 -65.98
N LYS A 416 28.93 27.99 -64.73
CA LYS A 416 29.78 27.89 -63.52
C LYS A 416 29.54 26.62 -62.71
N ARG A 417 28.88 25.59 -63.27
CA ARG A 417 28.58 24.30 -62.58
C ARG A 417 27.62 24.39 -61.38
N LEU A 418 26.88 25.48 -61.21
CA LEU A 418 25.90 25.64 -60.12
C LEU A 418 24.91 24.47 -60.04
N MET A 419 24.30 24.12 -61.18
CA MET A 419 23.32 23.05 -61.25
C MET A 419 23.92 21.67 -60.95
N THR A 420 25.23 21.48 -61.19
CA THR A 420 25.96 20.26 -60.81
C THR A 420 26.09 20.12 -59.29
N LEU A 421 26.34 21.21 -58.56
CA LEU A 421 26.37 21.19 -57.09
C LEU A 421 25.00 20.89 -56.49
N ILE A 422 23.95 21.47 -57.07
CA ILE A 422 22.56 21.22 -56.65
C ILE A 422 22.22 19.74 -56.85
N HIS A 423 22.54 19.16 -58.02
CA HIS A 423 22.28 17.75 -58.29
C HIS A 423 23.12 16.80 -57.44
N LEU A 424 24.40 17.13 -57.16
CA LEU A 424 25.22 16.37 -56.20
C LEU A 424 24.53 16.30 -54.83
N TRP A 425 24.00 17.44 -54.35
CA TRP A 425 23.31 17.47 -53.06
C TRP A 425 21.99 16.72 -53.10
N LEU A 426 21.17 16.88 -54.15
CA LEU A 426 19.90 16.17 -54.31
C LEU A 426 20.10 14.65 -54.35
N VAL A 427 21.05 14.17 -55.15
CA VAL A 427 21.43 12.75 -55.21
C VAL A 427 21.86 12.25 -53.83
N HIS A 428 22.69 13.02 -53.11
CA HIS A 428 23.14 12.63 -51.78
C HIS A 428 22.02 12.64 -50.72
N ARG A 429 21.12 13.63 -50.80
CA ARG A 429 19.99 13.86 -49.90
C ARG A 429 18.93 12.77 -50.00
N PHE A 430 18.64 12.33 -51.22
CA PHE A 430 17.62 11.33 -51.51
C PHE A 430 18.18 9.94 -51.80
N LYS A 431 19.51 9.77 -51.72
CA LYS A 431 20.22 8.53 -52.06
C LYS A 431 19.82 7.99 -53.43
N ALA A 432 19.67 8.90 -54.38
CA ALA A 432 19.16 8.58 -55.72
C ALA A 432 20.11 7.63 -56.45
N ASP A 433 19.54 6.59 -57.04
CA ASP A 433 20.16 5.67 -57.98
C ASP A 433 20.19 6.25 -59.40
N ALA A 434 19.11 6.94 -59.77
CA ALA A 434 18.98 7.59 -61.07
C ALA A 434 18.22 8.92 -60.95
N VAL A 435 18.42 9.78 -61.94
CA VAL A 435 17.67 11.02 -62.12
C VAL A 435 17.00 10.96 -63.49
N ILE A 436 15.69 11.20 -63.52
CA ILE A 436 14.87 11.14 -64.73
C ILE A 436 14.32 12.53 -65.01
N TYR A 437 14.53 13.06 -66.21
CA TYR A 437 13.99 14.35 -66.63
C TYR A 437 12.77 14.11 -67.51
N VAL A 438 11.59 14.49 -67.00
CA VAL A 438 10.33 14.34 -67.73
C VAL A 438 10.08 15.58 -68.59
N THR A 439 9.59 15.40 -69.82
CA THR A 439 9.37 16.49 -70.81
C THR A 439 10.60 17.41 -70.98
N PRO A 440 11.78 16.86 -71.33
CA PRO A 440 13.02 17.60 -71.39
C PRO A 440 13.03 18.61 -72.55
N THR A 441 13.57 19.80 -72.29
CA THR A 441 13.97 20.75 -73.34
C THR A 441 15.41 20.48 -73.78
N GLU A 442 15.88 21.17 -74.82
CA GLU A 442 17.30 21.14 -75.21
C GLU A 442 18.23 21.56 -74.06
N ASP A 443 17.77 22.43 -73.16
CA ASP A 443 18.52 22.84 -71.96
C ASP A 443 18.76 21.66 -71.00
N ASN A 444 17.78 20.75 -70.87
CA ASN A 444 17.93 19.56 -70.04
C ASN A 444 18.92 18.56 -70.67
N GLN A 445 18.91 18.40 -71.99
CA GLN A 445 19.93 17.60 -72.69
C GLN A 445 21.33 18.17 -72.48
N TYR A 446 21.49 19.48 -72.69
CA TYR A 446 22.76 20.16 -72.45
C TYR A 446 23.24 19.99 -71.01
N GLN A 447 22.36 20.21 -70.04
CA GLN A 447 22.73 20.21 -68.63
C GLN A 447 23.05 18.81 -68.10
N THR A 448 22.34 17.77 -68.55
CA THR A 448 22.62 16.37 -68.17
C THR A 448 23.93 15.88 -68.76
N GLU A 449 24.22 16.18 -70.03
CA GLU A 449 25.52 15.87 -70.64
C GLU A 449 26.68 16.61 -69.95
N LYS A 450 26.48 17.87 -69.53
CA LYS A 450 27.47 18.56 -68.70
C LYS A 450 27.67 17.87 -67.35
N MET A 451 26.60 17.43 -66.68
CA MET A 451 26.71 16.74 -65.40
C MET A 451 27.35 15.34 -65.52
N LYS A 452 27.15 14.64 -66.65
CA LYS A 452 27.90 13.44 -67.02
C LYS A 452 29.39 13.74 -67.20
N SER A 453 29.75 14.81 -67.91
CA SER A 453 31.15 15.23 -68.07
C SER A 453 31.82 15.62 -66.75
N HIS A 454 31.04 16.07 -65.76
CA HIS A 454 31.50 16.34 -64.39
C HIS A 454 31.56 15.09 -63.49
N GLY A 455 31.05 13.96 -64.01
CA GLY A 455 31.02 12.66 -63.36
C GLY A 455 29.87 12.45 -62.37
N ILE A 456 28.86 13.33 -62.32
CA ILE A 456 27.66 13.09 -61.48
C ILE A 456 26.90 11.86 -61.98
N PHE A 457 26.84 11.71 -63.29
CA PHE A 457 26.22 10.57 -63.96
C PHE A 457 27.27 9.72 -64.65
N SER A 458 27.08 8.41 -64.62
CA SER A 458 27.89 7.44 -65.35
C SER A 458 27.41 7.36 -66.81
N GLU A 459 26.09 7.32 -66.99
CA GLU A 459 25.42 7.30 -68.28
C GLU A 459 24.28 8.30 -68.31
N VAL A 460 24.05 8.87 -69.49
CA VAL A 460 22.91 9.73 -69.82
C VAL A 460 22.46 9.28 -71.20
N TYR A 461 21.19 8.95 -71.33
CA TYR A 461 20.59 8.50 -72.58
C TYR A 461 19.10 8.85 -72.63
N GLN A 462 18.53 8.91 -73.83
CA GLN A 462 17.12 9.21 -74.05
C GLN A 462 16.34 7.91 -74.26
N GLU A 463 15.25 7.73 -73.52
CA GLU A 463 14.35 6.58 -73.64
C GLU A 463 13.06 6.92 -74.41
N VAL A 464 12.31 5.87 -74.76
CA VAL A 464 10.99 5.97 -75.40
C VAL A 464 10.05 6.83 -74.54
N GLY A 465 9.39 7.81 -75.16
CA GLY A 465 8.53 8.78 -74.46
C GLY A 465 9.19 10.13 -74.22
N GLU A 466 10.32 10.41 -74.88
CA GLU A 466 11.09 11.66 -74.75
C GLU A 466 11.49 11.94 -73.30
N ILE A 467 12.09 10.96 -72.63
CA ILE A 467 12.58 11.11 -71.25
C ILE A 467 14.10 10.95 -71.25
N ILE A 468 14.81 11.79 -70.49
CA ILE A 468 16.25 11.59 -70.26
C ILE A 468 16.43 10.79 -68.98
N VAL A 469 17.14 9.68 -69.06
CA VAL A 469 17.54 8.86 -67.91
C VAL A 469 19.03 9.08 -67.66
N ALA A 470 19.37 9.44 -66.42
CA ALA A 470 20.72 9.70 -65.98
C ALA A 470 21.07 8.82 -64.78
N GLU A 471 21.96 7.85 -64.97
CA GLU A 471 22.37 6.87 -63.96
C GLU A 471 23.47 7.44 -63.06
N VAL A 472 23.26 7.45 -61.75
CA VAL A 472 24.17 8.11 -60.79
C VAL A 472 25.49 7.35 -60.70
N ASN A 473 26.61 8.08 -60.85
CA ASN A 473 27.95 7.52 -60.65
C ASN A 473 28.31 7.46 -59.15
N ARG A 474 27.86 6.42 -58.46
CA ARG A 474 28.07 6.25 -57.00
C ARG A 474 29.54 6.43 -56.55
N PRO A 475 30.56 5.84 -57.20
CA PRO A 475 31.96 6.09 -56.85
C PRO A 475 32.34 7.57 -56.86
N ARG A 476 31.94 8.31 -57.90
CA ARG A 476 32.24 9.74 -58.02
C ARG A 476 31.47 10.59 -57.02
N ILE A 477 30.22 10.24 -56.71
CA ILE A 477 29.46 10.90 -55.63
C ILE A 477 30.17 10.71 -54.29
N ALA A 478 30.64 9.50 -53.98
CA ALA A 478 31.37 9.23 -52.74
C ALA A 478 32.69 10.03 -52.66
N GLU A 479 33.42 10.14 -53.77
CA GLU A 479 34.64 10.95 -53.87
C GLU A 479 34.37 12.44 -53.62
N LEU A 480 33.35 13.01 -54.26
CA LEU A 480 32.98 14.43 -54.12
C LEU A 480 32.45 14.76 -52.71
N LEU A 481 31.98 13.76 -51.95
CA LEU A 481 31.46 13.91 -50.60
C LEU A 481 32.51 13.68 -49.50
N GLN A 482 33.77 13.42 -49.87
CA GLN A 482 34.83 13.22 -48.87
C GLN A 482 34.96 14.44 -47.93
N PRO A 483 35.12 14.24 -46.61
CA PRO A 483 35.15 15.33 -45.64
C PRO A 483 36.25 16.37 -45.89
N ASP A 484 37.36 15.97 -46.53
CA ASP A 484 38.46 16.86 -46.88
C ASP A 484 38.09 17.91 -47.94
N ARG A 485 36.98 17.70 -48.67
CA ARG A 485 36.44 18.53 -49.77
C ARG A 485 37.44 18.77 -50.91
N VAL A 486 38.48 17.94 -51.07
CA VAL A 486 39.50 18.15 -52.10
C VAL A 486 38.90 18.01 -53.50
N ALA A 487 38.22 16.88 -53.76
CA ALA A 487 37.57 16.64 -55.05
C ALA A 487 36.45 17.64 -55.35
N LEU A 488 35.69 18.04 -54.32
CA LEU A 488 34.64 19.06 -54.44
C LEU A 488 35.21 20.43 -54.82
N ARG A 489 36.32 20.85 -54.20
CA ARG A 489 36.99 22.11 -54.56
C ARG A 489 37.48 22.10 -56.01
N LYS A 490 38.13 21.01 -56.45
CA LYS A 490 38.53 20.84 -57.87
C LYS A 490 37.34 20.95 -58.83
N LEU A 491 36.21 20.34 -58.46
CA LEU A 491 34.97 20.46 -59.23
C LEU A 491 34.49 21.92 -59.31
N ILE A 492 34.60 22.71 -58.24
CA ILE A 492 34.18 24.12 -58.22
C ILE A 492 35.12 25.01 -59.04
N THR A 493 36.43 24.86 -58.84
CA THR A 493 37.49 25.71 -59.44
C THR A 493 37.78 25.36 -60.91
N LYS A 494 37.31 24.21 -61.39
CA LYS A 494 37.61 23.65 -62.73
C LYS A 494 39.07 23.21 -62.89
N GLU A 495 39.75 22.91 -61.78
CA GLU A 495 41.08 22.29 -61.79
C GLU A 495 40.99 20.79 -62.15
N ASN A 496 41.94 20.31 -62.94
CA ASN A 496 42.03 18.90 -63.34
C ASN A 496 42.65 18.01 -62.24
#